data_AF-A0A849R0A7-F1
#
_entry.id   AF-A0A849R0A7-F1
#
_cell.length_a   1.000
_cell.length_b   1.000
_cell.length_c   1.000
_cell.angle_alpha   90.00
_cell.angle_beta   90.00
_cell.angle_gamma   90.00
#
_symmetry.space_group_name_H-M   'P 1'
#
loop_
_entity.id
_entity.type
_entity.pdbx_description
1 polymer ?
#
loop_
_entity_poly.entity_id
_entity_poly.type
_entity_poly.pdbx_seq_one_letter_code
_entity_poly.pdbx_strand_id
1 'polypeptide(L)'
;MKKLSVICLLVVGIILISGCIDGEKTNSKTSTSSQSSINETSKETSASPSISISSPSDNYSSAELLIFIERMFTYPRIMNISLFPGELPGDLPVMVPIPEDAVVIGSSVYSDKYQQIQIILDVPKDPSEISDFYKNNLEKAGWNESEGFYPEERGFTSFYMPESTIFCRSEGKGPSLTITSYASNGDGPTDVRLNLDTNPRNPICSILSERHQGISRAEDVIPILKPPKGAQQRGGGGGGGDDQYNSEATLETELSVFELEDHYQNQLVEAGWELKE
;
A
#
# COMPACT_ATOMS: atom_id res chain seq x y z
N MET A 1 30.93 16.43 7.73
CA MET A 1 31.14 15.67 6.48
C MET A 1 31.09 14.19 6.86
N LYS A 2 29.98 13.51 6.58
CA LYS A 2 29.81 12.08 6.88
C LYS A 2 30.15 11.31 5.61
N LYS A 3 31.09 10.38 5.67
CA LYS A 3 31.41 9.47 4.56
C LYS A 3 30.47 8.28 4.67
N LEU A 4 29.64 8.02 3.65
CA LEU A 4 28.80 6.84 3.56
C LEU A 4 29.25 5.97 2.39
N SER A 5 29.19 4.66 2.57
CA SER A 5 29.66 3.67 1.60
C SER A 5 28.45 3.02 0.93
N VAL A 6 28.36 3.09 -0.40
CA VAL A 6 27.36 2.38 -1.20
C VAL A 6 27.97 1.04 -1.64
N ILE A 7 27.25 -0.07 -1.44
CA ILE A 7 27.55 -1.37 -2.05
C ILE A 7 26.42 -1.66 -3.04
N CYS A 8 26.74 -1.63 -4.33
CA CYS A 8 25.83 -2.02 -5.39
C CYS A 8 26.04 -3.50 -5.70
N LEU A 9 25.08 -4.36 -5.35
CA LEU A 9 25.11 -5.79 -5.67
C LEU A 9 24.03 -6.08 -6.72
N LEU A 10 24.47 -6.24 -7.97
CA LEU A 10 23.64 -6.68 -9.09
C LEU A 10 23.53 -8.22 -9.07
N VAL A 11 22.37 -8.72 -8.69
CA VAL A 11 21.92 -10.05 -9.09
C VAL A 11 20.68 -9.85 -9.95
N VAL A 12 20.82 -10.13 -11.25
CA VAL A 12 19.76 -10.21 -12.29
C VAL A 12 18.45 -9.50 -11.92
N GLY A 13 18.29 -8.25 -12.37
CA GLY A 13 17.01 -7.53 -12.33
C GLY A 13 16.64 -6.85 -11.01
N ILE A 14 17.53 -6.86 -10.01
CA ILE A 14 17.31 -6.18 -8.73
C ILE A 14 18.41 -5.15 -8.52
N ILE A 15 18.03 -3.88 -8.34
CA ILE A 15 18.92 -2.82 -7.85
C ILE A 15 18.71 -2.72 -6.35
N LEU A 16 19.71 -3.15 -5.58
CA LEU A 16 19.75 -3.01 -4.13
C LEU A 16 20.63 -1.81 -3.76
N ILE A 17 20.05 -0.82 -3.08
CA ILE A 17 20.81 0.29 -2.47
C ILE A 17 20.74 0.11 -0.95
N SER A 18 21.89 -0.12 -0.32
CA SER A 18 22.04 -0.22 1.13
C SER A 18 22.94 0.91 1.64
N GLY A 19 22.45 1.67 2.62
CA GLY A 19 23.26 2.64 3.37
C GLY A 19 23.62 2.09 4.74
N CYS A 20 24.92 2.04 5.08
CA CYS A 20 25.38 1.69 6.43
C CYS A 20 25.96 2.94 7.12
N ILE A 21 25.57 3.17 8.37
CA ILE A 21 26.25 4.09 9.28
C ILE A 21 27.24 3.26 10.10
N ASP A 22 28.53 3.65 10.12
CA ASP A 22 29.55 2.95 10.92
C ASP A 22 29.24 3.11 12.41
N GLY A 23 28.57 2.11 12.97
CA GLY A 23 28.29 1.92 14.39
C GLY A 23 29.21 0.84 14.99
N GLU A 24 29.74 1.14 16.15
CA GLU A 24 30.74 0.39 16.92
C GLU A 24 30.34 -1.08 17.18
N LYS A 25 31.27 -2.00 16.90
CA LYS A 25 31.10 -3.46 17.04
C LYS A 25 30.58 -3.84 18.43
N THR A 26 29.36 -4.41 18.48
CA THR A 26 28.94 -5.26 19.59
C THR A 26 28.70 -6.69 19.09
N ASN A 27 29.44 -7.61 19.69
CA ASN A 27 29.44 -9.04 19.38
C ASN A 27 28.08 -9.68 19.70
N SER A 28 27.43 -10.26 18.69
CA SER A 28 26.31 -11.18 18.87
C SER A 28 26.66 -12.52 18.25
N LYS A 29 26.66 -13.56 19.09
CA LYS A 29 27.08 -14.93 18.78
C LYS A 29 26.08 -15.61 17.85
N THR A 30 26.58 -16.17 16.76
CA THR A 30 25.89 -17.10 15.87
C THR A 30 25.69 -18.45 16.57
N SER A 31 24.45 -18.90 16.67
CA SER A 31 24.10 -20.24 17.11
C SER A 31 23.94 -21.14 15.88
N THR A 32 24.95 -21.97 15.64
CA THR A 32 24.92 -23.08 14.67
C THR A 32 24.07 -24.22 15.24
N SER A 33 23.07 -24.69 14.48
CA SER A 33 22.42 -25.97 14.74
C SER A 33 22.46 -26.84 13.49
N SER A 34 23.18 -27.94 13.61
CA SER A 34 23.47 -28.95 12.60
C SER A 34 22.22 -29.70 12.13
N GLN A 35 22.18 -30.01 10.84
CA GLN A 35 21.30 -31.00 10.24
C GLN A 35 21.96 -32.39 10.32
N SER A 36 21.18 -33.43 10.63
CA SER A 36 21.55 -34.82 10.34
C SER A 36 20.34 -35.64 9.87
N SER A 37 20.50 -36.19 8.66
CA SER A 37 20.18 -37.56 8.24
C SER A 37 18.73 -38.06 8.18
N ILE A 38 18.22 -38.10 6.94
CA ILE A 38 17.71 -39.26 6.17
C ILE A 38 17.07 -40.42 6.96
N ASN A 39 15.82 -40.75 6.62
CA ASN A 39 15.41 -42.13 6.37
C ASN A 39 14.24 -42.22 5.38
N GLU A 40 14.48 -42.95 4.30
CA GLU A 40 13.48 -43.43 3.33
C GLU A 40 12.61 -44.52 3.97
N THR A 41 11.31 -44.53 3.67
CA THR A 41 10.56 -45.76 3.41
C THR A 41 9.35 -45.42 2.55
N SER A 42 9.46 -45.77 1.26
CA SER A 42 8.38 -45.80 0.28
C SER A 42 7.46 -46.99 0.52
N LYS A 43 6.14 -46.77 0.55
CA LYS A 43 5.17 -47.78 0.13
C LYS A 43 3.90 -47.14 -0.45
N GLU A 44 3.54 -47.65 -1.62
CA GLU A 44 2.51 -47.20 -2.55
C GLU A 44 1.12 -47.05 -1.94
N THR A 45 0.35 -46.07 -2.44
CA THR A 45 -0.97 -46.29 -3.07
C THR A 45 -1.31 -45.03 -3.86
N SER A 46 -1.04 -45.06 -5.17
CA SER A 46 -1.47 -44.02 -6.10
C SER A 46 -2.93 -44.21 -6.47
N ALA A 47 -3.79 -43.36 -5.92
CA ALA A 47 -5.10 -43.09 -6.48
C ALA A 47 -5.34 -41.58 -6.38
N SER A 48 -4.70 -40.82 -7.28
CA SER A 48 -5.09 -39.43 -7.49
C SER A 48 -6.41 -39.44 -8.27
N PRO A 49 -7.53 -38.95 -7.71
CA PRO A 49 -8.69 -38.70 -8.54
C PRO A 49 -8.31 -37.59 -9.52
N SER A 50 -8.26 -37.91 -10.80
CA SER A 50 -8.18 -36.90 -11.86
C SER A 50 -9.47 -36.09 -11.80
N ILE A 51 -9.42 -34.94 -11.15
CA ILE A 51 -10.49 -33.94 -11.25
C ILE A 51 -10.43 -33.45 -12.70
N SER A 52 -11.36 -33.95 -13.50
CA SER A 52 -11.62 -33.47 -14.85
C SER A 52 -12.09 -32.02 -14.72
N ILE A 53 -11.19 -31.06 -14.89
CA ILE A 53 -11.56 -29.65 -14.99
C ILE A 53 -12.16 -29.49 -16.38
N SER A 54 -13.46 -29.71 -16.49
CA SER A 54 -14.22 -29.21 -17.63
C SER A 54 -14.10 -27.69 -17.63
N SER A 55 -13.73 -27.12 -18.77
CA SER A 55 -13.64 -25.68 -19.00
C SER A 55 -14.89 -24.96 -18.47
N PRO A 56 -14.75 -23.87 -17.70
CA PRO A 56 -15.89 -23.20 -17.09
C PRO A 56 -16.77 -22.63 -18.19
N SER A 57 -17.99 -23.16 -18.31
CA SER A 57 -19.05 -22.55 -19.09
C SER A 57 -19.36 -21.16 -18.53
N ASP A 58 -19.58 -20.19 -19.42
CA ASP A 58 -19.83 -18.75 -19.18
C ASP A 58 -21.09 -18.40 -18.36
N ASN A 59 -21.42 -19.14 -17.30
CA ASN A 59 -22.60 -18.89 -16.48
C ASN A 59 -22.31 -19.18 -15.00
N TYR A 60 -21.57 -18.28 -14.35
CA TYR A 60 -21.76 -18.10 -12.91
C TYR A 60 -22.90 -17.10 -12.76
N SER A 61 -23.98 -17.50 -12.08
CA SER A 61 -24.99 -16.54 -11.64
C SER A 61 -24.32 -15.50 -10.75
N SER A 62 -24.71 -14.22 -10.84
CA SER A 62 -24.19 -13.16 -9.96
C SER A 62 -24.29 -13.55 -8.48
N ALA A 63 -25.28 -14.35 -8.10
CA ALA A 63 -25.42 -14.90 -6.75
C ALA A 63 -24.33 -15.92 -6.38
N GLU A 64 -23.94 -16.78 -7.31
CA GLU A 64 -22.88 -17.77 -7.08
C GLU A 64 -21.51 -17.09 -6.95
N LEU A 65 -21.26 -16.06 -7.77
CA LEU A 65 -20.06 -15.24 -7.68
C LEU A 65 -20.00 -14.49 -6.33
N LEU A 66 -21.11 -13.89 -5.90
CA LEU A 66 -21.18 -13.22 -4.60
C LEU A 66 -20.91 -14.18 -3.44
N ILE A 67 -21.57 -15.35 -3.42
CA ILE A 67 -21.34 -16.37 -2.38
C ILE A 67 -19.88 -16.81 -2.36
N PHE A 68 -19.26 -16.98 -3.53
CA PHE A 68 -17.85 -17.35 -3.64
C PHE A 68 -16.94 -16.26 -3.08
N ILE A 69 -17.14 -15.01 -3.49
CA ILE A 69 -16.36 -13.86 -3.03
C ILE A 69 -16.50 -13.70 -1.52
N GLU A 70 -17.71 -13.72 -0.97
CA GLU A 70 -17.93 -13.64 0.47
C GLU A 70 -17.20 -14.76 1.23
N ARG A 71 -17.28 -16.01 0.73
CA ARG A 71 -16.55 -17.14 1.34
C ARG A 71 -15.03 -17.00 1.23
N MET A 72 -14.53 -16.39 0.17
CA MET A 72 -13.10 -16.12 0.00
C MET A 72 -12.59 -15.11 1.02
N PHE A 73 -13.37 -14.05 1.30
CA PHE A 73 -12.98 -12.99 2.24
C PHE A 73 -13.27 -13.30 3.72
N THR A 74 -14.06 -14.34 4.01
CA THR A 74 -14.44 -14.74 5.38
C THR A 74 -13.61 -15.89 5.98
N TYR A 75 -12.56 -16.37 5.31
CA TYR A 75 -11.69 -17.43 5.87
C TYR A 75 -10.23 -16.94 5.99
N PRO A 76 -9.56 -17.05 7.15
CA PRO A 76 -9.97 -17.61 8.45
C PRO A 76 -10.65 -16.59 9.39
N ARG A 77 -11.02 -15.40 8.91
CA ARG A 77 -11.59 -14.33 9.75
C ARG A 77 -13.08 -14.57 10.02
N ILE A 78 -13.48 -14.69 11.29
CA ILE A 78 -14.89 -14.70 11.73
C ILE A 78 -15.50 -13.29 11.63
N MET A 79 -15.33 -12.60 10.51
CA MET A 79 -15.98 -11.30 10.28
C MET A 79 -17.05 -11.50 9.21
N ASN A 80 -18.28 -11.09 9.50
CA ASN A 80 -19.33 -11.12 8.49
C ASN A 80 -19.06 -9.97 7.52
N ILE A 81 -18.86 -10.31 6.25
CA ILE A 81 -18.82 -9.37 5.15
C ILE A 81 -20.18 -9.36 4.46
N SER A 82 -20.67 -8.18 4.13
CA SER A 82 -21.80 -8.00 3.22
C SER A 82 -21.35 -7.19 2.03
N LEU A 83 -21.64 -7.68 0.82
CA LEU A 83 -21.26 -7.04 -0.44
C LEU A 83 -22.50 -6.45 -1.13
N PHE A 84 -22.37 -5.21 -1.61
CA PHE A 84 -23.44 -4.48 -2.28
C PHE A 84 -22.93 -3.97 -3.65
N PRO A 85 -22.97 -4.79 -4.71
CA PRO A 85 -22.57 -4.36 -6.05
C PRO A 85 -23.48 -3.23 -6.55
N GLY A 86 -22.89 -2.15 -7.06
CA GLY A 86 -23.61 -0.99 -7.59
C GLY A 86 -24.34 -0.13 -6.55
N GLU A 87 -24.22 -0.45 -5.26
CA GLU A 87 -25.03 0.13 -4.20
C GLU A 87 -24.18 0.56 -2.99
N LEU A 88 -24.68 1.57 -2.29
CA LEU A 88 -24.19 1.98 -0.97
C LEU A 88 -24.91 1.16 0.12
N PRO A 89 -24.29 0.92 1.28
CA PRO A 89 -25.00 0.28 2.38
C PRO A 89 -26.11 1.22 2.89
N GLY A 90 -27.28 0.66 3.19
CA GLY A 90 -28.45 1.45 3.58
C GLY A 90 -28.33 2.14 4.95
N ASP A 91 -27.42 1.68 5.81
CA ASP A 91 -27.27 2.07 7.20
C ASP A 91 -25.86 2.62 7.52
N LEU A 92 -25.43 3.65 6.78
CA LEU A 92 -24.17 4.32 7.08
C LEU A 92 -24.20 4.97 8.48
N PRO A 93 -23.22 4.67 9.36
CA PRO A 93 -23.20 5.17 10.75
C PRO A 93 -22.88 6.66 10.82
N VAL A 94 -22.32 7.22 9.74
CA VAL A 94 -22.07 8.64 9.54
C VAL A 94 -22.36 8.99 8.09
N MET A 95 -22.84 10.19 7.84
CA MET A 95 -23.02 10.69 6.48
C MET A 95 -21.65 10.86 5.81
N VAL A 96 -21.43 10.15 4.70
CA VAL A 96 -20.27 10.29 3.83
C VAL A 96 -20.75 11.00 2.55
N PRO A 97 -20.22 12.18 2.21
CA PRO A 97 -20.63 12.89 1.01
C PRO A 97 -20.19 12.10 -0.23
N ILE A 98 -21.10 11.89 -1.19
CA ILE A 98 -20.78 11.24 -2.47
C ILE A 98 -20.91 12.30 -3.57
N PRO A 99 -19.91 12.46 -4.46
CA PRO A 99 -20.03 13.38 -5.59
C PRO A 99 -21.26 13.05 -6.46
N GLU A 100 -21.99 14.07 -6.91
CA GLU A 100 -23.23 13.88 -7.71
C GLU A 100 -22.98 13.19 -9.06
N ASP A 101 -21.78 13.34 -9.59
CA ASP A 101 -21.29 12.76 -10.84
C ASP A 101 -20.56 11.42 -10.65
N ALA A 102 -20.51 10.90 -9.42
CA ALA A 102 -19.89 9.60 -9.15
C ALA A 102 -20.79 8.43 -9.59
N VAL A 103 -20.17 7.42 -10.19
CA VAL A 103 -20.79 6.11 -10.41
C VAL A 103 -20.39 5.19 -9.27
N VAL A 104 -21.37 4.69 -8.51
CA VAL A 104 -21.11 3.71 -7.45
C VAL A 104 -20.84 2.35 -8.07
N ILE A 105 -19.62 1.84 -7.93
CA ILE A 105 -19.23 0.50 -8.38
C ILE A 105 -19.72 -0.55 -7.38
N GLY A 106 -19.66 -0.21 -6.09
CA GLY A 106 -20.24 -1.00 -5.03
C GLY A 106 -19.64 -0.69 -3.67
N SER A 107 -20.09 -1.43 -2.68
CA SER A 107 -19.59 -1.32 -1.33
C SER A 107 -19.46 -2.66 -0.62
N SER A 108 -18.66 -2.68 0.44
CA SER A 108 -18.58 -3.80 1.37
C SER A 108 -18.66 -3.30 2.80
N VAL A 109 -19.32 -4.08 3.65
CA VAL A 109 -19.42 -3.82 5.08
C VAL A 109 -18.89 -5.04 5.81
N TYR A 110 -17.79 -4.85 6.55
CA TYR A 110 -17.37 -5.78 7.58
C TYR A 110 -17.97 -5.33 8.90
N SER A 111 -18.82 -6.16 9.48
CA SER A 111 -19.44 -5.87 10.78
C SER A 111 -19.12 -6.96 11.77
N ASP A 112 -18.47 -6.54 12.86
CA ASP A 112 -18.44 -7.30 14.12
C ASP A 112 -18.90 -6.34 15.23
N LYS A 113 -18.00 -5.96 16.15
CA LYS A 113 -18.29 -4.92 17.16
C LYS A 113 -18.31 -3.50 16.60
N TYR A 114 -17.52 -3.26 15.56
CA TYR A 114 -17.41 -1.99 14.84
C TYR A 114 -17.58 -2.27 13.34
N GLN A 115 -17.90 -1.23 12.58
CA GLN A 115 -18.08 -1.34 11.13
C GLN A 115 -16.83 -0.85 10.42
N GLN A 116 -16.37 -1.63 9.45
CA GLN A 116 -15.41 -1.20 8.43
C GLN A 116 -16.14 -1.24 7.10
N ILE A 117 -16.32 -0.08 6.49
CA ILE A 117 -17.10 0.09 5.27
C ILE A 117 -16.15 0.57 4.18
N GLN A 118 -16.12 -0.15 3.06
CA GLN A 118 -15.43 0.28 1.85
C GLN A 118 -16.45 0.62 0.78
N ILE A 119 -16.34 1.80 0.18
CA ILE A 119 -17.13 2.24 -0.97
C ILE A 119 -16.16 2.48 -2.13
N ILE A 120 -16.50 1.97 -3.31
CA ILE A 120 -15.71 2.15 -4.54
C ILE A 120 -16.56 2.95 -5.53
N LEU A 121 -15.96 4.02 -6.04
CA LEU A 121 -16.59 4.97 -6.95
C LEU A 121 -15.71 5.18 -8.18
N ASP A 122 -16.35 5.32 -9.33
CA ASP A 122 -15.73 5.95 -10.50
C ASP A 122 -16.15 7.43 -10.52
N VAL A 123 -15.19 8.35 -10.49
CA VAL A 123 -15.46 9.79 -10.46
C VAL A 123 -14.81 10.48 -11.67
N PRO A 124 -15.55 11.23 -12.50
CA PRO A 124 -15.02 11.88 -13.71
C PRO A 124 -14.31 13.20 -13.39
N LYS A 125 -13.37 13.18 -12.44
CA LYS A 125 -12.60 14.33 -11.96
C LYS A 125 -11.16 13.93 -11.65
N ASP A 126 -10.26 14.89 -11.64
CA ASP A 126 -8.88 14.66 -11.22
C ASP A 126 -8.79 14.38 -9.70
N PRO A 127 -7.80 13.60 -9.24
CA PRO A 127 -7.59 13.29 -7.81
C PRO A 127 -7.58 14.51 -6.89
N SER A 128 -6.97 15.62 -7.33
CA SER A 128 -6.89 16.85 -6.55
C SER A 128 -8.25 17.53 -6.38
N GLU A 129 -9.08 17.57 -7.42
CA GLU A 129 -10.46 18.08 -7.33
C GLU A 129 -11.34 17.22 -6.42
N ILE A 130 -11.09 15.91 -6.40
CA ILE A 130 -11.76 14.97 -5.49
C ILE A 130 -11.36 15.25 -4.04
N SER A 131 -10.07 15.45 -3.79
CA SER A 131 -9.55 15.83 -2.46
C SER A 131 -10.20 17.12 -1.95
N ASP A 132 -10.25 18.15 -2.79
CA ASP A 132 -10.89 19.43 -2.49
C ASP A 132 -12.40 19.27 -2.20
N PHE A 133 -13.11 18.44 -2.97
CA PHE A 133 -14.51 18.14 -2.73
C PHE A 133 -14.73 17.56 -1.32
N TYR A 134 -13.95 16.55 -0.94
CA TYR A 134 -14.11 15.90 0.34
C TYR A 134 -13.71 16.80 1.50
N LYS A 135 -12.59 17.50 1.38
CA LYS A 135 -12.14 18.47 2.38
C LYS A 135 -13.24 19.49 2.71
N ASN A 136 -13.78 20.14 1.67
CA ASN A 136 -14.80 21.17 1.84
C ASN A 136 -16.11 20.66 2.46
N ASN A 137 -16.52 19.42 2.13
CA ASN A 137 -17.78 18.86 2.66
C ASN A 137 -17.61 18.26 4.06
N LEU A 138 -16.49 17.59 4.32
CA LEU A 138 -16.21 16.94 5.58
C LEU A 138 -15.88 17.94 6.69
N GLU A 139 -15.14 19.01 6.39
CA GLU A 139 -14.90 20.11 7.34
C GLU A 139 -16.22 20.73 7.84
N LYS A 140 -17.17 20.99 6.92
CA LYS A 140 -18.52 21.48 7.26
C LYS A 140 -19.31 20.49 8.12
N ALA A 141 -19.02 19.20 7.98
CA ALA A 141 -19.64 18.13 8.76
C ALA A 141 -18.91 17.83 10.09
N GLY A 142 -17.91 18.64 10.46
CA GLY A 142 -17.17 18.53 11.72
C GLY A 142 -16.13 17.42 11.74
N TRP A 143 -15.63 17.03 10.57
CA TRP A 143 -14.43 16.21 10.44
C TRP A 143 -13.22 17.12 10.34
N ASN A 144 -12.11 16.69 10.92
CA ASN A 144 -10.83 17.34 10.75
C ASN A 144 -9.97 16.49 9.83
N GLU A 145 -9.38 17.12 8.82
CA GLU A 145 -8.29 16.51 8.08
C GLU A 145 -7.17 16.20 9.07
N SER A 146 -6.78 14.93 9.10
CA SER A 146 -5.60 14.50 9.81
C SER A 146 -4.41 14.85 8.94
N GLU A 147 -3.34 15.38 9.54
CA GLU A 147 -2.00 15.39 8.93
C GLU A 147 -1.44 13.96 8.73
N GLY A 148 -2.30 12.93 8.87
CA GLY A 148 -1.97 11.55 9.09
C GLY A 148 -0.99 11.01 8.07
N PHE A 149 -0.01 10.28 8.57
CA PHE A 149 0.72 9.18 7.95
C PHE A 149 0.82 9.14 6.41
N TYR A 150 1.15 10.26 5.78
CA TYR A 150 1.81 10.22 4.49
C TYR A 150 3.19 9.64 4.80
N PRO A 151 3.54 8.41 4.37
CA PRO A 151 4.95 8.06 4.33
C PRO A 151 5.59 9.16 3.49
N GLU A 152 6.46 9.96 4.10
CA GLU A 152 7.19 10.97 3.35
C GLU A 152 7.79 10.27 2.14
N GLU A 153 7.58 10.82 0.95
CA GLU A 153 8.13 10.23 -0.26
C GLU A 153 9.65 10.12 -0.09
N ARG A 154 10.15 8.89 -0.10
CA ARG A 154 11.56 8.52 0.11
C ARG A 154 11.87 7.27 -0.69
N GLY A 155 13.07 7.20 -1.24
CA GLY A 155 13.48 6.11 -2.11
C GLY A 155 12.76 6.13 -3.46
N PHE A 156 12.64 4.97 -4.10
CA PHE A 156 11.94 4.87 -5.37
C PHE A 156 10.47 5.23 -5.20
N THR A 157 9.98 6.24 -5.92
CA THR A 157 8.57 6.64 -5.89
C THR A 157 7.84 6.13 -7.12
N SER A 158 6.57 5.76 -6.97
CA SER A 158 5.74 5.36 -8.10
C SER A 158 4.99 6.56 -8.68
N PHE A 159 4.88 6.63 -10.02
CA PHE A 159 3.97 7.59 -10.69
C PHE A 159 2.51 7.37 -10.31
N TYR A 160 2.19 6.19 -9.76
CA TYR A 160 0.84 5.76 -9.42
C TYR A 160 0.60 5.73 -7.92
N MET A 161 1.31 6.57 -7.14
CA MET A 161 0.93 6.77 -5.75
C MET A 161 -0.46 7.39 -5.74
N PRO A 162 -1.46 6.72 -5.18
CA PRO A 162 -2.78 7.32 -5.07
C PRO A 162 -2.71 8.51 -4.11
N GLU A 163 -3.44 9.57 -4.43
CA GLU A 163 -3.66 10.63 -3.45
C GLU A 163 -4.52 10.06 -2.33
N SER A 164 -4.05 10.15 -1.08
CA SER A 164 -4.74 9.55 0.06
C SER A 164 -4.85 10.51 1.23
N THR A 165 -6.06 10.88 1.62
CA THR A 165 -6.31 11.79 2.75
C THR A 165 -7.11 11.09 3.84
N ILE A 166 -6.79 11.40 5.10
CA ILE A 166 -7.46 10.82 6.26
C ILE A 166 -8.24 11.92 6.97
N PHE A 167 -9.52 11.66 7.25
CA PHE A 167 -10.37 12.52 8.03
C PHE A 167 -10.76 11.84 9.33
N CYS A 168 -10.69 12.57 10.43
CA CYS A 168 -11.05 12.09 11.75
C CYS A 168 -12.22 12.91 12.28
N ARG A 169 -13.26 12.22 12.74
CA ARG A 169 -14.36 12.84 13.48
C ARG A 169 -14.09 12.63 14.96
N SER A 170 -14.28 13.66 15.79
CA SER A 170 -14.02 13.61 17.25
C SER A 170 -12.57 13.24 17.57
N GLU A 171 -11.73 14.24 17.82
CA GLU A 171 -10.29 14.13 18.09
C GLU A 171 -9.93 12.88 18.93
N GLY A 172 -9.16 11.97 18.32
CA GLY A 172 -8.61 10.79 18.98
C GLY A 172 -9.56 9.64 19.33
N LYS A 173 -10.88 9.75 19.05
CA LYS A 173 -11.86 8.76 19.57
C LYS A 173 -13.04 8.44 18.65
N GLY A 174 -13.23 9.14 17.54
CA GLY A 174 -14.34 8.87 16.63
C GLY A 174 -13.92 8.15 15.36
N PRO A 175 -14.88 7.96 14.43
CA PRO A 175 -14.63 7.25 13.19
C PRO A 175 -13.57 7.97 12.34
N SER A 176 -12.81 7.18 11.60
CA SER A 176 -11.86 7.65 10.59
C SER A 176 -12.41 7.36 9.19
N LEU A 177 -12.23 8.30 8.27
CA LEU A 177 -12.52 8.12 6.85
C LEU A 177 -11.24 8.34 6.05
N THR A 178 -10.73 7.29 5.44
CA THR A 178 -9.63 7.36 4.48
C THR A 178 -10.17 7.43 3.08
N ILE A 179 -9.68 8.38 2.30
CA ILE A 179 -10.08 8.63 0.92
C ILE A 179 -8.85 8.38 0.08
N THR A 180 -8.93 7.46 -0.88
CA THR A 180 -7.81 7.10 -1.74
C THR A 180 -8.24 7.22 -3.19
N SER A 181 -7.55 8.05 -3.97
CA SER A 181 -7.86 8.35 -5.36
C SER A 181 -6.75 7.83 -6.28
N TYR A 182 -7.10 6.87 -7.14
CA TYR A 182 -6.22 6.31 -8.15
C TYR A 182 -6.51 6.97 -9.49
N ALA A 183 -5.58 7.79 -9.96
CA ALA A 183 -5.67 8.36 -11.30
C ALA A 183 -5.81 7.25 -12.34
N SER A 184 -6.72 7.44 -13.29
CA SER A 184 -6.90 6.49 -14.40
C SER A 184 -5.69 6.48 -15.32
N ASN A 185 -5.38 5.33 -15.90
CA ASN A 185 -4.41 5.25 -16.99
C ASN A 185 -5.08 5.77 -18.28
N GLY A 186 -5.00 7.08 -18.53
CA GLY A 186 -5.60 7.75 -19.70
C GLY A 186 -6.86 8.55 -19.35
N ASP A 187 -7.80 8.68 -20.29
CA ASP A 187 -9.02 9.51 -20.15
C ASP A 187 -10.17 8.83 -19.37
N GLY A 188 -9.86 7.84 -18.54
CA GLY A 188 -10.87 7.11 -17.74
C GLY A 188 -11.23 7.85 -16.43
N PRO A 189 -12.32 7.45 -15.74
CA PRO A 189 -12.65 8.02 -14.44
C PRO A 189 -11.59 7.63 -13.39
N THR A 190 -11.46 8.45 -12.36
CA THR A 190 -10.63 8.18 -11.18
C THR A 190 -11.31 7.14 -10.30
N ASP A 191 -10.60 6.06 -9.96
CA ASP A 191 -11.04 5.06 -8.96
C ASP A 191 -10.86 5.68 -7.57
N VAL A 192 -11.98 5.95 -6.91
CA VAL A 192 -12.01 6.52 -5.57
C VAL A 192 -12.49 5.48 -4.58
N ARG A 193 -11.67 5.24 -3.55
CA ARG A 193 -11.97 4.30 -2.48
C ARG A 193 -12.15 5.04 -1.18
N LEU A 194 -13.32 4.89 -0.58
CA LEU A 194 -13.65 5.45 0.73
C LEU A 194 -13.63 4.32 1.74
N ASN A 195 -12.75 4.40 2.74
CA ASN A 195 -12.67 3.43 3.81
C ASN A 195 -13.07 4.11 5.12
N LEU A 196 -14.26 3.80 5.60
CA LEU A 196 -14.81 4.27 6.87
C LEU A 196 -14.59 3.21 7.93
N ASP A 197 -13.88 3.56 8.99
CA ASP A 197 -13.67 2.70 10.17
C ASP A 197 -14.29 3.37 11.39
N THR A 198 -15.26 2.71 12.03
CA THR A 198 -15.93 3.23 13.23
C THR A 198 -15.30 2.79 14.54
N ASN A 199 -14.16 2.08 14.50
CA ASN A 199 -13.49 1.61 15.71
C ASN A 199 -12.85 2.79 16.45
N PRO A 200 -13.32 3.15 17.66
CA PRO A 200 -12.78 4.26 18.44
C PRO A 200 -11.37 3.98 18.98
N ARG A 201 -10.88 2.74 18.83
CA ARG A 201 -9.50 2.34 19.15
C ARG A 201 -8.60 2.38 17.91
N ASN A 202 -9.09 2.87 16.76
CA ASN A 202 -8.28 3.01 15.58
C ASN A 202 -7.15 4.02 15.88
N PRO A 203 -5.88 3.58 15.85
CA PRO A 203 -4.78 4.45 16.22
C PRO A 203 -4.58 5.61 15.24
N ILE A 204 -5.13 5.52 14.02
CA ILE A 204 -5.01 6.54 12.97
C ILE A 204 -5.39 7.94 13.47
N CYS A 205 -6.50 8.04 14.21
CA CYS A 205 -6.95 9.34 14.73
C CYS A 205 -6.35 9.71 16.10
N SER A 206 -5.72 8.76 16.81
CA SER A 206 -5.16 8.99 18.15
C SER A 206 -3.63 9.20 18.17
N ILE A 207 -2.91 8.85 17.10
CA ILE A 207 -1.44 8.92 17.03
C ILE A 207 -0.89 10.33 16.77
N LEU A 208 -1.74 11.34 16.54
CA LEU A 208 -1.30 12.68 16.11
C LEU A 208 -0.49 13.47 17.16
N SER A 209 -0.39 13.04 18.42
CA SER A 209 0.35 13.79 19.45
C SER A 209 1.75 13.27 19.80
N GLU A 210 2.18 12.08 19.34
CA GLU A 210 3.39 11.44 19.92
C GLU A 210 4.53 11.11 18.96
N ARG A 211 4.36 11.22 17.63
CA ARG A 211 5.41 10.77 16.68
C ARG A 211 6.51 11.76 16.32
N HIS A 212 6.55 12.95 16.91
CA HIS A 212 7.71 13.85 16.75
C HIS A 212 8.91 13.49 17.65
N GLN A 213 8.86 12.39 18.41
CA GLN A 213 9.96 12.03 19.31
C GLN A 213 10.34 10.55 19.16
N GLY A 214 11.31 10.29 18.28
CA GLY A 214 12.24 9.17 18.47
C GLY A 214 12.33 8.09 17.38
N ILE A 215 11.91 8.36 16.13
CA ILE A 215 12.17 7.43 15.02
C ILE A 215 13.50 7.79 14.37
N SER A 216 14.31 6.78 14.08
CA SER A 216 15.66 6.94 13.54
C SER A 216 15.68 7.63 12.17
N ARG A 217 16.70 8.49 12.00
CA ARG A 217 16.94 9.38 10.86
C ARG A 217 17.57 8.69 9.65
N ALA A 218 17.60 7.35 9.61
CA ALA A 218 18.14 6.63 8.45
C ALA A 218 17.28 6.89 7.19
N GLU A 219 15.97 7.05 7.38
CA GLU A 219 15.01 7.45 6.35
C GLU A 219 15.21 8.88 5.82
N ASP A 220 15.74 9.81 6.63
CA ASP A 220 16.01 11.20 6.22
C ASP A 220 17.12 11.31 5.15
N VAL A 221 17.95 10.27 5.01
CA VAL A 221 19.12 10.30 4.13
C VAL A 221 18.75 9.90 2.69
N ILE A 222 17.72 9.05 2.51
CA ILE A 222 17.37 8.52 1.19
C ILE A 222 16.56 9.57 0.42
N PRO A 223 17.01 10.00 -0.76
CA PRO A 223 16.27 10.98 -1.55
C PRO A 223 15.06 10.36 -2.25
N ILE A 224 14.19 11.22 -2.77
CA ILE A 224 13.11 10.84 -3.67
C ILE A 224 13.72 10.45 -5.02
N LEU A 225 13.45 9.23 -5.48
CA LEU A 225 13.93 8.69 -6.76
C LEU A 225 12.73 8.46 -7.69
N LYS A 226 12.52 9.40 -8.61
CA LYS A 226 11.43 9.37 -9.59
C LYS A 226 11.74 8.40 -10.72
N PRO A 227 10.75 7.66 -11.24
CA PRO A 227 10.98 6.77 -12.37
C PRO A 227 11.23 7.58 -13.65
N PRO A 228 11.93 7.00 -14.64
CA PRO A 228 12.09 7.62 -15.94
C PRO A 228 10.75 7.71 -16.68
N LYS A 229 10.59 8.75 -17.51
CA LYS A 229 9.35 8.99 -18.25
C LYS A 229 9.03 7.80 -19.16
N GLY A 230 7.78 7.32 -19.10
CA GLY A 230 7.31 6.21 -19.92
C GLY A 230 7.65 4.81 -19.37
N ALA A 231 8.41 4.70 -18.29
CA ALA A 231 8.59 3.44 -17.59
C ALA A 231 7.39 3.13 -16.70
N GLN A 232 6.99 1.87 -16.68
CA GLN A 232 6.03 1.36 -15.71
C GLN A 232 6.80 0.85 -14.49
N GLN A 233 6.65 1.53 -13.36
CA GLN A 233 7.25 1.10 -12.10
C GLN A 233 6.22 0.36 -11.24
N ARG A 234 6.60 -0.81 -10.73
CA ARG A 234 5.88 -1.56 -9.69
C ARG A 234 6.67 -1.54 -8.39
N GLY A 235 5.98 -1.39 -7.27
CA GLY A 235 6.63 -1.12 -5.99
C GLY A 235 7.03 0.35 -5.86
N GLY A 236 8.14 0.63 -5.19
CA GLY A 236 8.54 1.99 -4.85
C GLY A 236 8.20 2.36 -3.40
N GLY A 237 8.60 1.48 -2.49
CA GLY A 237 8.48 1.69 -1.05
C GLY A 237 9.85 1.65 -0.39
N GLY A 238 9.90 2.14 0.83
CA GLY A 238 11.08 2.12 1.68
C GLY A 238 10.74 1.57 3.05
N GLY A 239 11.62 0.75 3.60
CA GLY A 239 11.49 0.20 4.94
C GLY A 239 12.83 0.24 5.64
N GLY A 240 12.83 0.46 6.94
CA GLY A 240 14.06 0.55 7.71
C GLY A 240 13.83 0.36 9.19
N GLY A 241 14.95 0.13 9.88
CA GLY A 241 15.04 0.15 11.33
C GLY A 241 16.00 1.26 11.76
N ASP A 242 16.51 1.16 12.99
CA ASP A 242 17.26 2.26 13.61
C ASP A 242 18.58 2.63 12.90
N ASP A 243 19.19 1.73 12.13
CA ASP A 243 20.51 1.95 11.50
C ASP A 243 20.56 1.59 10.01
N GLN A 244 19.47 1.05 9.47
CA GLN A 244 19.40 0.62 8.08
C GLN A 244 18.05 1.02 7.48
N TYR A 245 18.08 1.44 6.22
CA TYR A 245 16.89 1.69 5.44
C TYR A 245 17.15 1.22 4.01
N ASN A 246 16.20 0.50 3.43
CA ASN A 246 16.25 0.00 2.07
C ASN A 246 15.03 0.49 1.29
N SER A 247 15.24 0.75 0.00
CA SER A 247 14.15 1.03 -0.94
C SER A 247 14.39 0.26 -2.23
N GLU A 248 13.33 -0.32 -2.77
CA GLU A 248 13.37 -1.15 -3.97
C GLU A 248 12.14 -0.89 -4.86
N ALA A 249 12.37 -1.00 -6.17
CA ALA A 249 11.32 -0.94 -7.18
C ALA A 249 11.68 -1.83 -8.37
N THR A 250 10.66 -2.28 -9.08
CA THR A 250 10.80 -3.00 -10.35
C THR A 250 10.30 -2.11 -11.48
N LEU A 251 11.07 -2.01 -12.56
CA LEU A 251 10.73 -1.20 -13.72
C LEU A 251 10.56 -2.06 -14.98
N GLU A 252 9.50 -1.79 -15.71
CA GLU A 252 9.30 -2.22 -17.10
C GLU A 252 9.51 -0.98 -18.00
N THR A 253 10.50 -1.02 -18.89
CA THR A 253 10.96 0.13 -19.67
C THR A 253 11.71 -0.31 -20.94
N GLU A 254 11.71 0.56 -21.96
CA GLU A 254 12.50 0.41 -23.18
C GLU A 254 13.93 0.99 -23.03
N LEU A 255 14.22 1.67 -21.92
CA LEU A 255 15.55 2.20 -21.63
C LEU A 255 16.56 1.07 -21.38
N SER A 256 17.78 1.27 -21.87
CA SER A 256 18.90 0.39 -21.55
C SER A 256 19.33 0.53 -20.09
N VAL A 257 20.06 -0.47 -19.59
CA VAL A 257 20.61 -0.46 -18.22
C VAL A 257 21.47 0.79 -17.96
N PHE A 258 22.25 1.25 -18.94
CA PHE A 258 23.09 2.45 -18.81
C PHE A 258 22.26 3.73 -18.71
N GLU A 259 21.17 3.84 -19.46
CA GLU A 259 20.26 4.99 -19.38
C GLU A 259 19.52 5.03 -18.05
N LEU A 260 19.19 3.85 -17.49
CA LEU A 260 18.61 3.76 -16.14
C LEU A 260 19.61 4.15 -15.05
N GLU A 261 20.85 3.68 -15.16
CA GLU A 261 21.93 4.04 -14.23
C GLU A 261 22.14 5.56 -14.23
N ASP A 262 22.30 6.17 -15.41
CA ASP A 262 22.48 7.62 -15.54
C ASP A 262 21.30 8.41 -14.96
N HIS A 263 20.05 7.98 -15.25
CA HIS A 263 18.84 8.62 -14.73
C HIS A 263 18.78 8.67 -13.20
N TYR A 264 19.07 7.56 -12.52
CA TYR A 264 19.04 7.51 -11.05
C TYR A 264 20.30 8.08 -10.41
N GLN A 265 21.46 7.94 -11.05
CA GLN A 265 22.71 8.56 -10.60
C GLN A 265 22.56 10.08 -10.57
N ASN A 266 22.00 10.69 -11.62
CA ASN A 266 21.79 12.13 -11.67
C ASN A 266 20.91 12.62 -10.50
N GLN A 267 19.83 11.89 -10.17
CA GLN A 267 18.98 12.23 -9.02
C GLN A 267 19.70 12.09 -7.67
N LEU A 268 20.52 11.04 -7.51
CA LEU A 268 21.33 10.84 -6.31
C LEU A 268 22.36 11.98 -6.14
N VAL A 269 23.04 12.36 -7.22
CA VAL A 269 24.01 13.47 -7.21
C VAL A 269 23.33 14.81 -6.94
N GLU A 270 22.17 15.09 -7.54
CA GLU A 270 21.37 16.29 -7.24
C GLU A 270 20.94 16.35 -5.76
N ALA A 271 20.70 15.19 -5.14
CA ALA A 271 20.43 15.07 -3.72
C ALA A 271 21.68 15.09 -2.82
N GLY A 272 22.87 15.32 -3.39
CA GLY A 272 24.13 15.46 -2.64
C GLY A 272 24.84 14.13 -2.33
N TRP A 273 24.50 13.05 -3.02
CA TRP A 273 25.22 11.78 -2.91
C TRP A 273 26.42 11.75 -3.88
N GLU A 274 27.49 11.07 -3.46
CA GLU A 274 28.69 10.89 -4.27
C GLU A 274 28.88 9.42 -4.59
N LEU A 275 29.26 9.13 -5.84
CA LEU A 275 29.73 7.81 -6.22
C LEU A 275 31.02 7.50 -5.49
N LYS A 276 31.08 6.29 -4.92
CA LYS A 276 32.32 5.77 -4.35
C LYS A 276 33.05 5.00 -5.42
N GLU A 277 34.24 5.49 -5.79
CA GLU A 277 35.22 4.79 -6.63
C GLU A 277 35.78 3.53 -5.95
#